data_AF-A0ABD3QWS9-F1
#
_entry.id   AF-A0ABD3QWS9-F1
#
_cell.length_a   1.000
_cell.length_b   1.000
_cell.length_c   1.000
_cell.angle_alpha   90.00
_cell.angle_beta   90.00
_cell.angle_gamma   90.00
#
_symmetry.space_group_name_H-M   'P 1'
#
loop_
_entity.id
_entity.type
_entity.pdbx_description
1 polymer ?
#
loop_
_entity_poly.entity_id
_entity_poly.type
_entity_poly.pdbx_seq_one_letter_code
_entity_poly.pdbx_strand_id
1 'polypeptide(L)'
;MNRSEEELKALVKKAAKARRDHPTLIIPKAMRIATFTLEEGTDRTLHMRVHRASVPPPQTVKVANSSSPSSLSTLTPTVSTLPKPERIWLTSAGAHQKHANDLKIKLHHNAAHKRATSLYASEQSKPEVETKMSARVVSKLVFGEFGVEISKRTIQPEVAEDRIAGMVFVYTGKGRRQAQKDDAPPEQKLCAKQACAIQWCLAKRDHKEHLCKAVIDEWKECCEKVRNAKILEHGVHPNHDE
;
A
#
# COMPACT_ATOMS: atom_id res chain seq x y z
N MET A 1 16.24 -25.22 -22.63
CA MET A 1 16.09 -24.47 -23.90
C MET A 1 14.96 -23.47 -23.72
N ASN A 2 15.23 -22.18 -23.88
CA ASN A 2 14.21 -21.15 -23.72
C ASN A 2 13.45 -20.99 -25.04
N ARG A 3 12.19 -21.41 -25.07
CA ARG A 3 11.29 -21.18 -26.22
C ARG A 3 11.02 -19.70 -26.40
N SER A 4 10.76 -19.28 -27.64
CA SER A 4 10.35 -17.91 -27.92
C SER A 4 8.96 -17.62 -27.32
N GLU A 5 8.66 -16.35 -27.07
CA GLU A 5 7.36 -15.97 -26.49
C GLU A 5 6.20 -16.31 -27.43
N GLU A 6 6.43 -16.24 -28.73
CA GLU A 6 5.52 -16.57 -29.82
C GLU A 6 5.16 -18.05 -29.82
N GLU A 7 6.15 -18.93 -29.66
CA GLU A 7 5.96 -20.37 -29.53
C GLU A 7 5.12 -20.69 -28.29
N LEU A 8 5.46 -20.11 -27.14
CA LEU A 8 4.70 -20.27 -25.91
C LEU A 8 3.24 -19.81 -26.07
N LYS A 9 3.00 -18.70 -26.77
CA LYS A 9 1.65 -18.19 -27.04
C LYS A 9 0.85 -19.14 -27.94
N ALA A 10 1.49 -19.76 -28.94
CA ALA A 10 0.86 -20.75 -29.80
C ALA A 10 0.48 -22.03 -29.02
N LEU A 11 1.39 -22.52 -28.17
CA LEU A 11 1.16 -23.70 -27.32
C LEU A 11 0.05 -23.44 -26.30
N VAL A 12 0.02 -22.26 -25.67
CA VAL A 12 -1.05 -21.85 -24.74
C VAL A 12 -2.41 -21.85 -25.43
N LYS A 13 -2.50 -21.33 -26.66
CA LYS A 13 -3.75 -21.36 -27.46
C LYS A 13 -4.18 -22.79 -27.77
N LYS A 14 -3.23 -23.67 -28.11
CA LYS A 14 -3.50 -25.10 -28.39
C LYS A 14 -4.00 -25.84 -27.15
N ALA A 15 -3.38 -25.62 -25.99
CA ALA A 15 -3.82 -26.19 -24.70
C ALA A 15 -5.20 -25.68 -24.29
N ALA A 16 -5.45 -24.38 -24.47
CA ALA A 16 -6.75 -23.77 -24.20
C ALA A 16 -7.85 -24.29 -25.14
N LYS A 17 -7.52 -24.59 -26.40
CA LYS A 17 -8.43 -25.27 -27.32
C LYS A 17 -8.76 -26.68 -26.81
N ALA A 18 -7.76 -27.48 -26.45
CA ALA A 18 -7.97 -28.83 -25.92
C ALA A 18 -8.87 -28.85 -24.66
N ARG A 19 -8.78 -27.85 -23.78
CA ARG A 19 -9.69 -27.70 -22.62
C ARG A 19 -11.09 -27.25 -22.99
N ARG A 20 -11.25 -26.44 -24.04
CA ARG A 20 -12.59 -26.05 -24.52
C ARG A 20 -13.30 -27.23 -25.15
N ASP A 21 -12.57 -28.03 -25.92
CA ASP A 21 -13.08 -29.23 -26.58
C ASP A 21 -13.37 -30.35 -25.55
N HIS A 22 -12.61 -30.40 -24.44
CA HIS A 22 -12.81 -31.36 -23.35
C HIS A 22 -12.76 -30.66 -21.97
N PRO A 23 -13.88 -30.14 -21.47
CA PRO A 23 -13.95 -29.34 -20.23
C PRO A 23 -13.50 -30.10 -18.97
N THR A 24 -13.58 -31.42 -18.97
CA THR A 24 -13.16 -32.29 -17.86
C THR A 24 -11.65 -32.49 -17.77
N LEU A 25 -10.88 -32.01 -18.76
CA LEU A 25 -9.42 -32.10 -18.72
C LEU A 25 -8.81 -31.13 -17.71
N ILE A 26 -8.04 -31.70 -16.78
CA ILE A 26 -7.14 -30.94 -15.92
C ILE A 26 -6.05 -30.24 -16.76
N ILE A 27 -5.64 -29.04 -16.34
CA ILE A 27 -4.71 -28.18 -17.08
C ILE A 27 -3.41 -28.89 -17.48
N PRO A 28 -2.74 -29.67 -16.60
CA PRO A 28 -1.52 -30.38 -16.99
C PRO A 28 -1.74 -31.36 -18.15
N LYS A 29 -2.90 -32.02 -18.20
CA LYS A 29 -3.24 -32.98 -19.26
C LYS A 29 -3.49 -32.27 -20.59
N ALA A 30 -4.15 -31.11 -20.56
CA ALA A 30 -4.32 -30.26 -21.74
C ALA A 30 -2.99 -29.67 -22.25
N MET A 31 -2.07 -29.32 -21.36
CA MET A 31 -0.72 -28.88 -21.72
C MET A 31 0.07 -30.02 -22.39
N ARG A 32 -0.05 -31.26 -21.90
CA ARG A 32 0.57 -32.42 -22.58
C ARG A 32 0.05 -32.61 -24.01
N ILE A 33 -1.26 -32.47 -24.23
CA ILE A 33 -1.86 -32.52 -25.59
C ILE A 33 -1.30 -31.41 -26.49
N ALA A 34 -0.98 -30.26 -25.89
CA ALA A 34 -0.36 -29.15 -26.58
C ALA A 34 1.18 -29.21 -26.60
N THR A 35 1.79 -30.37 -26.40
CA THR A 35 3.25 -30.61 -26.55
C THR A 35 4.15 -29.76 -25.62
N PHE A 36 3.62 -29.35 -24.46
CA PHE A 36 4.46 -28.84 -23.37
C PHE A 36 5.33 -29.95 -22.79
N THR A 37 6.55 -29.60 -22.37
CA THR A 37 7.43 -30.52 -21.65
C THR A 37 6.89 -30.78 -20.24
N LEU A 38 7.42 -31.82 -19.57
CA LEU A 38 7.01 -32.14 -18.20
C LEU A 38 7.32 -31.01 -17.22
N GLU A 39 8.46 -30.33 -17.40
CA GLU A 39 8.90 -29.19 -16.57
C GLU A 39 7.99 -27.97 -16.76
N GLU A 40 7.62 -27.64 -18.00
CA GLU A 40 6.67 -26.55 -18.26
C GLU A 40 5.25 -26.90 -17.76
N GLY A 41 4.94 -28.20 -17.75
CA GLY A 41 3.68 -28.75 -17.25
C GLY A 41 3.48 -28.57 -15.74
N THR A 42 4.49 -28.15 -14.98
CA THR A 42 4.37 -27.81 -13.54
C THR A 42 4.45 -26.29 -13.29
N ASP A 43 4.75 -25.48 -14.31
CA ASP A 43 4.83 -24.03 -14.18
C ASP A 43 3.43 -23.41 -13.96
N ARG A 44 3.21 -22.91 -12.74
CA ARG A 44 1.97 -22.25 -12.31
C ARG A 44 1.63 -21.03 -13.16
N THR A 45 2.62 -20.33 -13.70
CA THR A 45 2.44 -19.17 -14.57
C THR A 45 1.81 -19.59 -15.90
N LEU A 46 2.32 -20.67 -16.51
CA LEU A 46 1.77 -21.23 -17.74
C LEU A 46 0.38 -21.82 -17.51
N HIS A 47 0.15 -22.47 -16.36
CA HIS A 47 -1.18 -22.95 -15.99
C HIS A 47 -2.20 -21.82 -15.96
N MET A 48 -1.85 -20.69 -15.34
CA MET A 48 -2.72 -19.52 -15.29
C MET A 48 -2.99 -18.92 -16.66
N ARG A 49 -1.99 -18.91 -17.56
CA ARG A 49 -2.16 -18.45 -18.95
C ARG A 49 -3.13 -19.34 -19.72
N VAL A 50 -2.97 -20.66 -19.63
CA VAL A 50 -3.88 -21.64 -20.27
C VAL A 50 -5.28 -21.53 -19.69
N HIS A 51 -5.42 -21.40 -18.37
CA HIS A 51 -6.71 -21.23 -17.72
C HIS A 51 -7.46 -20.00 -18.24
N ARG A 52 -6.79 -18.83 -18.26
CA ARG A 52 -7.37 -17.58 -18.76
C ARG A 52 -7.77 -17.67 -20.23
N ALA A 53 -6.94 -18.30 -21.06
CA ALA A 53 -7.24 -18.48 -22.49
C ALA A 53 -8.35 -19.51 -22.77
N SER A 54 -8.67 -20.38 -21.81
CA SER A 54 -9.74 -21.38 -21.94
C SER A 54 -11.12 -20.81 -21.61
N VAL A 55 -11.19 -19.76 -20.79
CA VAL A 55 -12.46 -19.13 -20.38
C VAL A 55 -12.93 -18.22 -21.51
N PRO A 56 -14.15 -18.40 -22.05
CA PRO A 56 -14.68 -17.48 -23.04
C PRO A 56 -14.79 -16.07 -22.44
N PRO A 57 -14.51 -15.00 -23.22
CA PRO A 57 -14.73 -13.64 -22.75
C PRO A 57 -16.21 -13.48 -22.36
N PRO A 58 -16.52 -12.67 -21.33
CA PRO A 58 -17.90 -12.41 -20.94
C PRO A 58 -18.66 -11.88 -22.15
N GLN A 59 -19.79 -12.51 -22.46
CA GLN A 59 -20.64 -12.09 -23.57
C GLN A 59 -21.16 -10.68 -23.27
N THR A 60 -20.81 -9.73 -24.13
CA THR A 60 -21.40 -8.39 -24.13
C THR A 60 -22.86 -8.51 -24.54
N VAL A 61 -23.76 -8.44 -23.55
CA VAL A 61 -25.19 -8.35 -23.81
C VAL A 61 -25.45 -7.03 -24.53
N LYS A 62 -25.73 -7.09 -25.84
CA LYS A 62 -26.24 -5.94 -26.59
C LYS A 62 -27.68 -5.72 -26.14
N VAL A 63 -27.88 -4.87 -25.14
CA VAL A 63 -29.22 -4.37 -24.80
C VAL A 63 -29.65 -3.47 -25.95
N ALA A 64 -30.58 -3.95 -26.77
CA ALA A 64 -31.25 -3.14 -27.76
C ALA A 64 -32.16 -2.15 -27.02
N ASN A 65 -31.84 -0.85 -27.14
CA ASN A 65 -32.72 0.23 -26.71
C ASN A 65 -34.01 0.15 -27.52
N SER A 66 -35.10 -0.31 -26.90
CA SER A 66 -36.45 0.00 -27.36
C SER A 66 -37.10 0.91 -26.34
N SER A 67 -37.24 2.17 -26.72
CA SER A 67 -38.07 3.15 -26.03
C SER A 67 -39.54 2.79 -26.27
N SER A 68 -40.32 2.65 -25.20
CA SER A 68 -41.75 3.01 -25.16
C SER A 68 -42.23 3.09 -23.71
N PRO A 69 -42.94 4.17 -23.30
CA PRO A 69 -43.58 4.27 -22.00
C PRO A 69 -45.03 3.79 -22.10
N SER A 70 -45.50 2.99 -21.16
CA SER A 70 -46.94 2.81 -20.91
C SER A 70 -47.19 2.19 -19.54
N SER A 71 -47.83 2.99 -18.71
CA SER A 71 -48.44 2.66 -17.43
C SER A 71 -49.51 1.58 -17.59
N LEU A 72 -49.63 0.68 -16.62
CA LEU A 72 -50.91 0.16 -16.12
C LEU A 72 -50.68 -0.60 -14.81
N SER A 73 -51.32 -0.09 -13.75
CA SER A 73 -51.38 -0.68 -12.42
C SER A 73 -52.07 -2.05 -12.43
N THR A 74 -51.56 -3.00 -11.66
CA THR A 74 -52.37 -4.07 -11.06
C THR A 74 -51.78 -4.39 -9.69
N LEU A 75 -52.69 -4.53 -8.73
CA LEU A 75 -52.47 -4.55 -7.28
C LEU A 75 -51.68 -5.78 -6.80
N THR A 76 -50.97 -5.54 -5.69
CA THR A 76 -50.03 -6.39 -4.93
C THR A 76 -50.53 -7.79 -4.53
N PRO A 77 -49.60 -8.71 -4.20
CA PRO A 77 -49.40 -8.96 -2.77
C PRO A 77 -47.96 -8.73 -2.31
N THR A 78 -47.86 -8.15 -1.12
CA THR A 78 -46.65 -7.80 -0.38
C THR A 78 -45.73 -8.99 -0.18
N VAL A 79 -44.60 -8.99 -0.88
CA VAL A 79 -43.36 -9.62 -0.40
C VAL A 79 -42.41 -8.48 -0.10
N SER A 80 -42.04 -8.35 1.18
CA SER A 80 -41.04 -7.38 1.65
C SER A 80 -39.67 -7.79 1.11
N THR A 81 -39.42 -7.48 -0.16
CA THR A 81 -38.09 -7.50 -0.76
C THR A 81 -37.55 -6.09 -0.66
N LEU A 82 -36.77 -5.84 0.39
CA LEU A 82 -35.86 -4.70 0.45
C LEU A 82 -35.13 -4.62 -0.90
N PRO A 83 -35.14 -3.47 -1.62
CA PRO A 83 -34.45 -3.36 -2.89
C PRO A 83 -32.98 -3.71 -2.66
N LYS A 84 -32.55 -4.82 -3.27
CA LYS A 84 -31.17 -5.26 -3.24
C LYS A 84 -30.32 -4.08 -3.72
N PRO A 85 -29.34 -3.60 -2.94
CA PRO A 85 -28.57 -2.43 -3.32
C PRO A 85 -27.93 -2.72 -4.68
N GLU A 86 -28.36 -1.94 -5.67
CA GLU A 86 -27.85 -2.03 -7.02
C GLU A 86 -26.35 -1.77 -6.93
N ARG A 87 -25.57 -2.78 -7.33
CA ARG A 87 -24.12 -2.72 -7.24
C ARG A 87 -23.68 -1.77 -8.36
N ILE A 88 -23.54 -0.48 -8.03
CA ILE A 88 -23.08 0.54 -8.98
C ILE A 88 -21.66 0.14 -9.41
N TRP A 89 -21.56 -0.38 -10.63
CA TRP A 89 -20.28 -0.69 -11.24
C TRP A 89 -19.60 0.64 -11.57
N LEU A 90 -18.57 0.99 -10.79
CA LEU A 90 -17.74 2.13 -11.15
C LEU A 90 -16.98 1.81 -12.43
N THR A 91 -17.00 2.75 -13.37
CA THR A 91 -16.08 2.75 -14.50
C THR A 91 -14.64 2.80 -13.99
N SER A 92 -13.67 2.36 -14.79
CA SER A 92 -12.24 2.44 -14.43
C SER A 92 -11.83 3.86 -14.04
N ALA A 93 -12.30 4.87 -14.77
CA ALA A 93 -12.11 6.28 -14.44
C ALA A 93 -12.76 6.64 -13.09
N GLY A 94 -13.98 6.17 -12.82
CA GLY A 94 -14.66 6.38 -11.53
C GLY A 94 -13.91 5.75 -10.35
N ALA A 95 -13.32 4.56 -10.54
CA ALA A 95 -12.51 3.90 -9.52
C ALA A 95 -11.22 4.68 -9.23
N HIS A 96 -10.54 5.20 -10.26
CA HIS A 96 -9.35 6.04 -10.09
C HIS A 96 -9.68 7.35 -9.37
N GLN A 97 -10.78 8.01 -9.74
CA GLN A 97 -11.22 9.24 -9.09
C GLN A 97 -11.57 9.02 -7.61
N LYS A 98 -12.29 7.93 -7.31
CA LYS A 98 -12.58 7.54 -5.93
C LYS A 98 -11.30 7.34 -5.13
N HIS A 99 -10.32 6.61 -5.67
CA HIS A 99 -9.05 6.40 -4.99
C HIS A 99 -8.28 7.71 -4.76
N ALA A 100 -8.32 8.64 -5.72
CA ALA A 100 -7.71 9.96 -5.54
C ALA A 100 -8.40 10.77 -4.43
N ASN A 101 -9.73 10.73 -4.38
CA ASN A 101 -10.50 11.39 -3.32
C ASN A 101 -10.23 10.76 -1.94
N ASP A 102 -10.25 9.42 -1.86
CA ASP A 102 -9.94 8.68 -0.63
C ASP A 102 -8.52 9.02 -0.12
N LEU A 103 -7.56 9.16 -1.03
CA LEU A 103 -6.20 9.56 -0.68
C LEU A 103 -6.16 10.99 -0.13
N LYS A 104 -6.88 11.93 -0.73
CA LYS A 104 -6.97 13.32 -0.23
C LYS A 104 -7.56 13.36 1.17
N ILE A 105 -8.65 12.63 1.41
CA ILE A 105 -9.28 12.54 2.75
C ILE A 105 -8.30 11.97 3.77
N LYS A 106 -7.58 10.89 3.42
CA LYS A 106 -6.57 10.28 4.30
C LYS A 106 -5.42 11.24 4.62
N LEU A 107 -4.92 11.97 3.64
CA LEU A 107 -3.85 12.95 3.85
C LEU A 107 -4.31 14.09 4.77
N HIS A 108 -5.54 14.57 4.56
CA HIS A 108 -6.14 15.61 5.39
C HIS A 108 -6.30 15.15 6.85
N HIS A 109 -6.84 13.94 7.05
CA HIS A 109 -6.96 13.34 8.38
C HIS A 109 -5.60 13.13 9.06
N ASN A 110 -4.59 12.69 8.31
CA ASN A 110 -3.23 12.52 8.84
C ASN A 110 -2.59 13.85 9.22
N ALA A 111 -2.82 14.91 8.46
CA ALA A 111 -2.32 16.25 8.78
C ALA A 111 -2.95 16.76 10.09
N ALA A 112 -4.27 16.60 10.25
CA ALA A 112 -4.98 16.94 11.47
C ALA A 112 -4.42 16.16 12.67
N HIS A 113 -4.22 14.84 12.53
CA HIS A 113 -3.64 14.01 13.59
C HIS A 113 -2.25 14.49 14.01
N LYS A 114 -1.35 14.76 13.05
CA LYS A 114 0.00 15.27 13.33
C LYS A 114 -0.03 16.60 14.07
N ARG A 115 -0.91 17.52 13.67
CA ARG A 115 -1.12 18.80 14.34
C ARG A 115 -1.57 18.59 15.78
N ALA A 116 -2.54 17.71 16.01
CA ALA A 116 -3.05 17.40 17.35
C ALA A 116 -1.98 16.81 18.26
N THR A 117 -1.20 15.83 17.78
CA THR A 117 -0.08 15.26 18.53
C THR A 117 0.96 16.33 18.86
N SER A 118 1.40 17.10 17.86
CA SER A 118 2.44 18.11 18.03
C SER A 118 2.04 19.19 19.04
N LEU A 119 0.79 19.65 18.99
CA LEU A 119 0.26 20.63 19.93
C LEU A 119 0.22 20.04 21.35
N TYR A 120 -0.32 18.83 21.51
CA TYR A 120 -0.38 18.19 22.82
C TYR A 120 1.00 17.94 23.43
N ALA A 121 1.99 17.54 22.61
CA ALA A 121 3.37 17.39 23.04
C ALA A 121 3.96 18.72 23.54
N SER A 122 3.79 19.82 22.78
CA SER A 122 4.31 21.14 23.19
C SER A 122 3.67 21.67 24.48
N GLU A 123 2.41 21.33 24.73
CA GLU A 123 1.69 21.73 25.95
C GLU A 123 2.18 20.96 27.18
N GLN A 124 2.64 19.71 27.01
CA GLN A 124 3.17 18.91 28.11
C GLN A 124 4.57 19.36 28.54
N SER A 125 5.37 19.89 27.61
CA SER A 125 6.72 20.44 27.89
C SER A 125 6.72 21.80 28.59
N LYS A 126 5.57 22.44 28.77
CA LYS A 126 5.48 23.74 29.47
C LYS A 126 5.77 23.59 30.97
N PRO A 127 6.41 24.60 31.60
CA PRO A 127 6.65 24.60 33.04
C PRO A 127 5.32 24.57 33.80
N GLU A 128 5.33 23.97 34.99
CA GLU A 128 4.13 23.71 35.80
C GLU A 128 3.35 24.98 36.21
N VAL A 129 4.00 26.14 36.07
CA VAL A 129 3.42 27.48 36.31
C VAL A 129 2.42 27.87 35.22
N GLU A 130 2.49 27.27 34.02
CA GLU A 130 1.55 27.54 32.92
C GLU A 130 0.41 26.50 32.88
N THR A 131 -0.81 26.96 32.59
CA THR A 131 -1.98 26.08 32.48
C THR A 131 -1.86 25.19 31.24
N LYS A 132 -1.49 23.92 31.43
CA LYS A 132 -1.36 22.94 30.35
C LYS A 132 -2.71 22.66 29.69
N MET A 133 -2.76 22.68 28.36
CA MET A 133 -3.99 22.28 27.65
C MET A 133 -4.23 20.77 27.75
N SER A 134 -5.45 20.39 28.14
CA SER A 134 -5.86 18.99 28.11
C SER A 134 -6.05 18.48 26.67
N ALA A 135 -5.91 17.17 26.45
CA ALA A 135 -6.15 16.54 25.15
C ALA A 135 -7.55 16.83 24.57
N ARG A 136 -8.54 17.08 25.43
CA ARG A 136 -9.90 17.51 25.01
C ARG A 136 -9.90 18.89 24.38
N VAL A 137 -9.10 19.82 24.92
CA VAL A 137 -8.99 21.19 24.39
C VAL A 137 -8.24 21.16 23.06
N VAL A 138 -7.14 20.39 22.98
CA VAL A 138 -6.38 20.20 21.74
C VAL A 138 -7.25 19.60 20.62
N SER A 139 -8.03 18.56 20.92
CA SER A 139 -8.95 17.94 19.95
C SER A 139 -9.98 18.95 19.42
N LYS A 140 -10.56 19.80 20.28
CA LYS A 140 -11.50 20.85 19.86
C LYS A 140 -10.85 21.92 18.97
N LEU A 141 -9.63 22.33 19.29
CA LEU A 141 -8.89 23.32 18.49
C LEU A 141 -8.60 22.77 17.08
N VAL A 142 -8.09 21.54 16.99
CA VAL A 142 -7.79 20.91 15.70
C VAL A 142 -9.06 20.60 14.92
N PHE A 143 -10.16 20.26 15.59
CA PHE A 143 -11.46 20.16 14.92
C PHE A 143 -11.90 21.51 14.32
N GLY A 144 -11.68 22.63 15.01
CA GLY A 144 -11.95 23.95 14.45
C GLY A 144 -11.09 24.29 13.23
N GLU A 145 -9.83 23.87 13.22
CA GLU A 145 -8.89 24.12 12.11
C GLU A 145 -9.12 23.20 10.90
N PHE A 146 -9.38 21.91 11.13
CA PHE A 146 -9.42 20.88 10.08
C PHE A 146 -10.83 20.32 9.84
N GLY A 147 -11.81 20.55 10.71
CA GLY A 147 -13.13 19.90 10.61
C GLY A 147 -13.08 18.37 10.76
N VAL A 148 -11.98 17.83 11.28
CA VAL A 148 -11.77 16.38 11.50
C VAL A 148 -11.74 16.11 12.99
N GLU A 149 -12.61 15.21 13.46
CA GLU A 149 -12.66 14.84 14.87
C GLU A 149 -11.56 13.82 15.20
N ILE A 150 -10.64 14.20 16.09
CA ILE A 150 -9.55 13.33 16.53
C ILE A 150 -9.82 12.90 17.96
N SER A 151 -9.87 11.59 18.19
CA SER A 151 -10.08 11.03 19.52
C SER A 151 -8.94 11.37 20.47
N LYS A 152 -9.28 11.72 21.70
CA LYS A 152 -8.32 11.94 22.80
C LYS A 152 -7.40 10.73 23.06
N ARG A 153 -7.90 9.51 22.81
CA ARG A 153 -7.15 8.25 23.03
C ARG A 153 -6.05 8.03 22.00
N THR A 154 -6.10 8.70 20.84
CA THR A 154 -5.07 8.61 19.80
C THR A 154 -3.93 9.60 20.02
N ILE A 155 -4.18 10.69 20.76
CA ILE A 155 -3.20 11.75 21.05
C ILE A 155 -2.30 11.39 22.24
N GLN A 156 -2.85 10.73 23.26
CA GLN A 156 -2.16 10.41 24.52
C GLN A 156 -1.01 9.36 24.43
N PRO A 157 -1.08 8.29 23.60
CA PRO A 157 -0.05 7.25 23.56
C PRO A 157 1.29 7.74 23.01
N GLU A 158 1.28 8.71 22.08
CA GLU A 158 2.51 9.21 21.44
C GLU A 158 3.38 10.06 22.40
N VAL A 159 2.80 10.59 23.48
CA VAL A 159 3.51 11.39 24.50
C VAL A 159 3.97 10.55 25.70
N ALA A 160 3.29 9.44 26.00
CA ALA A 160 3.67 8.56 27.12
C ALA A 160 4.87 7.64 26.81
N GLU A 161 5.24 7.46 25.54
CA GLU A 161 6.34 6.58 25.09
C GLU A 161 7.63 7.34 24.71
N ASP A 162 7.81 8.63 25.04
CA ASP A 162 8.99 9.42 24.62
C ASP A 162 9.27 9.35 23.09
N ARG A 163 8.22 9.17 22.28
CA ARG A 163 8.31 9.24 20.80
C ARG A 163 8.31 10.66 20.27
N ILE A 164 8.66 11.63 21.11
CA ILE A 164 8.87 13.01 20.73
C ILE A 164 10.38 13.15 20.47
N ALA A 165 10.75 13.22 19.19
CA ALA A 165 12.11 13.43 18.69
C ALA A 165 13.11 12.26 18.75
N GLY A 166 12.66 11.02 18.87
CA GLY A 166 13.40 9.87 18.37
C GLY A 166 12.91 9.54 16.96
N MET A 167 13.80 9.41 15.98
CA MET A 167 13.52 8.99 14.61
C MET A 167 12.92 7.56 14.61
N VAL A 168 11.64 7.43 14.98
CA VAL A 168 10.90 6.16 14.92
C VAL A 168 10.80 5.81 13.45
N PHE A 169 11.56 4.80 13.06
CA PHE A 169 11.54 4.20 11.74
C PHE A 169 10.19 3.52 11.52
N VAL A 170 9.17 4.30 11.15
CA VAL A 170 7.89 3.76 10.67
C VAL A 170 8.10 3.31 9.23
N TYR A 171 8.48 2.05 9.04
CA TYR A 171 8.73 1.51 7.71
C TYR A 171 7.44 1.15 6.97
N THR A 172 6.98 2.06 6.11
CA THR A 172 5.79 1.88 5.28
C THR A 172 6.07 1.05 4.02
N GLY A 173 6.56 -0.19 4.11
CA GLY A 173 6.55 -1.22 3.05
C GLY A 173 7.04 -0.86 1.62
N LYS A 174 7.64 0.33 1.39
CA LYS A 174 7.94 0.92 0.07
C LYS A 174 9.41 1.35 -0.09
N GLY A 175 10.29 0.92 0.83
CA GLY A 175 11.62 1.47 1.04
C GLY A 175 12.58 1.39 -0.13
N ARG A 176 12.48 0.38 -1.00
CA ARG A 176 13.39 0.30 -2.16
C ARG A 176 13.22 1.48 -3.12
N ARG A 177 12.01 2.05 -3.22
CA ARG A 177 11.72 3.19 -4.11
C ARG A 177 11.88 4.55 -3.44
N GLN A 178 11.86 4.62 -2.11
CA GLN A 178 12.04 5.88 -1.38
C GLN A 178 13.51 6.28 -1.27
N ALA A 179 14.41 5.32 -1.00
CA ALA A 179 15.86 5.58 -0.97
C ALA A 179 16.45 5.93 -2.35
N GLN A 180 15.73 5.67 -3.44
CA GLN A 180 16.12 6.02 -4.81
C GLN A 180 15.56 7.36 -5.30
N LYS A 181 14.80 8.09 -4.47
CA LYS A 181 14.33 9.43 -4.84
C LYS A 181 15.47 10.43 -4.66
N ASP A 182 15.52 11.40 -5.57
CA ASP A 182 16.53 12.47 -5.52
C ASP A 182 16.47 13.27 -4.21
N ASP A 183 15.28 13.44 -3.64
CA ASP A 183 15.04 14.14 -2.37
C ASP A 183 15.33 13.32 -1.10
N ALA A 184 15.77 12.06 -1.23
CA ALA A 184 16.02 11.23 -0.05
C ALA A 184 17.27 11.73 0.70
N PRO A 185 17.24 11.80 2.05
CA PRO A 185 18.40 12.14 2.86
C PRO A 185 19.62 11.28 2.48
N PRO A 186 20.85 11.84 2.49
CA PRO A 186 22.05 11.12 2.08
C PRO A 186 22.30 9.89 2.96
N GLU A 187 21.93 9.94 4.24
CA GLU A 187 21.97 8.81 5.18
C GLU A 187 21.09 7.64 4.71
N GLN A 188 19.94 7.94 4.10
CA GLN A 188 19.00 6.94 3.58
C GLN A 188 19.48 6.32 2.26
N LYS A 189 20.27 7.06 1.46
CA LYS A 189 20.89 6.57 0.22
C LYS A 189 22.12 5.70 0.52
N LEU A 190 23.01 6.17 1.39
CA LEU A 190 24.29 5.52 1.68
C LEU A 190 24.14 4.26 2.55
N CYS A 191 23.18 4.24 3.48
CA CYS A 191 22.89 3.08 4.33
C CYS A 191 21.78 2.17 3.77
N ALA A 192 21.54 2.21 2.46
CA ALA A 192 20.46 1.46 1.81
C ALA A 192 20.61 -0.07 1.95
N LYS A 193 21.84 -0.58 2.04
CA LYS A 193 22.12 -2.02 2.23
C LYS A 193 21.61 -2.50 3.59
N GLN A 194 21.93 -1.78 4.66
CA GLN A 194 21.48 -2.07 6.02
C GLN A 194 19.97 -1.87 6.14
N ALA A 195 19.41 -0.82 5.53
CA ALA A 195 17.96 -0.62 5.48
C ALA A 195 17.23 -1.78 4.77
N CYS A 196 17.83 -2.39 3.74
CA CYS A 196 17.30 -3.60 3.10
C CYS A 196 17.41 -4.82 4.03
N ALA A 197 18.50 -4.97 4.78
CA ALA A 197 18.67 -6.05 5.75
C ALA A 197 17.61 -6.01 6.87
N ILE A 198 17.24 -4.82 7.34
CA ILE A 198 16.13 -4.64 8.29
C ILE A 198 14.82 -5.18 7.68
N GLN A 199 14.54 -4.90 6.40
CA GLN A 199 13.33 -5.38 5.73
C GLN A 199 13.26 -6.90 5.68
N TRP A 200 14.37 -7.54 5.31
CA TRP A 200 14.48 -9.00 5.30
C TRP A 200 14.31 -9.59 6.69
N CYS A 201 14.90 -8.96 7.72
CA CYS A 201 14.76 -9.41 9.09
C CYS A 201 13.31 -9.31 9.57
N LEU A 202 12.66 -8.15 9.37
CA LEU A 202 11.28 -7.93 9.79
C LEU A 202 10.31 -8.85 9.04
N ALA A 203 10.48 -9.03 7.74
CA ALA A 203 9.64 -9.94 6.96
C ALA A 203 9.78 -11.40 7.40
N LYS A 204 10.97 -11.82 7.86
CA LYS A 204 11.23 -13.18 8.35
C LYS A 204 10.74 -13.42 9.78
N ARG A 205 10.53 -12.36 10.57
CA ARG A 205 10.24 -12.44 12.02
C ARG A 205 8.91 -11.78 12.39
N ASP A 206 7.93 -11.85 11.50
CA ASP A 206 6.57 -11.30 11.69
C ASP A 206 6.57 -9.84 12.16
N HIS A 207 7.48 -9.03 11.62
CA HIS A 207 7.64 -7.61 11.94
C HIS A 207 7.92 -7.30 13.43
N LYS A 208 8.46 -8.26 14.19
CA LYS A 208 8.87 -8.06 15.57
C LYS A 208 10.24 -7.38 15.65
N GLU A 209 10.25 -6.05 15.79
CA GLU A 209 11.47 -5.22 15.78
C GLU A 209 12.51 -5.62 16.83
N HIS A 210 12.09 -6.02 18.04
CA HIS A 210 13.01 -6.44 19.10
C HIS A 210 13.87 -7.64 18.70
N LEU A 211 13.38 -8.51 17.80
CA LEU A 211 14.15 -9.63 17.27
C LEU A 211 15.14 -9.21 16.17
N CYS A 212 15.01 -8.00 15.64
CA CYS A 212 15.87 -7.43 14.59
C CYS A 212 16.84 -6.37 15.12
N LYS A 213 16.97 -6.24 16.45
CA LYS A 213 17.75 -5.20 17.12
C LYS A 213 19.18 -5.07 16.59
N ALA A 214 19.90 -6.17 16.41
CA ALA A 214 21.26 -6.15 15.88
C ALA A 214 21.37 -5.46 14.50
N VAL A 215 20.47 -5.78 13.57
CA VAL A 215 20.47 -5.21 12.21
C VAL A 215 20.02 -3.74 12.23
N ILE A 216 19.16 -3.37 13.19
CA ILE A 216 18.73 -1.98 13.41
C ILE A 216 19.90 -1.16 13.96
N ASP A 217 20.66 -1.70 14.91
CA ASP A 217 21.80 -1.02 15.52
C ASP A 217 22.94 -0.83 14.50
N GLU A 218 23.22 -1.83 13.65
CA GLU A 218 24.16 -1.69 12.51
C GLU A 218 23.76 -0.58 11.53
N TRP A 219 22.45 -0.43 11.26
CA TRP A 219 21.94 0.64 10.41
C TRP A 219 22.11 2.02 11.09
N LYS A 220 21.85 2.12 12.39
CA LYS A 220 22.07 3.37 13.15
C LYS A 220 23.54 3.78 13.13
N GLU A 221 24.45 2.84 13.35
CA GLU A 221 25.89 3.09 13.29
C GLU A 221 26.31 3.58 11.89
N CYS A 222 25.74 3.00 10.82
CA CYS A 222 25.94 3.49 9.47
C CYS A 222 25.45 4.94 9.30
N CYS A 223 24.25 5.27 9.79
CA CYS A 223 23.71 6.63 9.71
C CYS A 223 24.57 7.64 10.48
N GLU A 224 25.07 7.28 11.65
CA GLU A 224 25.97 8.13 12.44
C GLU A 224 27.29 8.38 11.72
N LYS A 225 27.90 7.34 11.11
CA LYS A 225 29.11 7.49 10.29
C LYS A 225 28.89 8.45 9.12
N VAL A 226 27.77 8.32 8.41
CA VAL A 226 27.42 9.21 7.29
C VAL A 226 27.20 10.65 7.78
N ARG A 227 26.54 10.83 8.92
CA ARG A 227 26.32 12.16 9.49
C ARG A 227 27.63 12.81 9.91
N ASN A 228 28.51 12.06 10.57
CA ASN A 228 29.83 12.54 10.99
C ASN A 228 30.72 12.89 9.77
N ALA A 229 30.69 12.07 8.72
CA ALA A 229 31.40 12.36 7.48
C ALA A 229 30.91 13.65 6.83
N LYS A 230 29.59 13.90 6.83
CA LYS A 230 29.00 15.13 6.30
C LYS A 230 29.37 16.37 7.12
N ILE A 231 29.49 16.25 8.44
CA ILE A 231 29.94 17.33 9.32
C ILE A 231 31.40 17.69 9.00
N LEU A 232 32.26 16.69 8.77
CA LEU A 232 33.65 16.91 8.38
C LEU A 232 33.77 17.54 6.99
N GLU A 233 32.93 17.17 6.03
CA GLU A 233 32.92 17.80 4.70
C GLU A 233 32.36 19.22 4.68
N HIS A 234 31.65 19.67 5.72
CA HIS A 234 31.07 21.02 5.80
C HIS A 234 31.69 21.87 6.92
N GLY A 235 32.70 21.36 7.61
CA GLY A 235 33.42 22.03 8.69
C GLY A 235 34.81 22.52 8.26
N VAL A 236 34.87 23.73 7.71
CA VAL A 236 35.90 24.78 7.89
C VAL A 236 37.37 24.36 7.85
N HIS A 237 38.03 24.78 6.76
CA HIS A 237 39.45 25.14 6.69
C HIS A 237 39.78 26.07 7.88
N PRO A 238 40.67 25.71 8.83
CA PRO A 238 41.16 26.68 9.78
C PRO A 238 41.99 27.71 9.01
N ASN A 239 41.56 28.98 9.03
CA ASN A 239 42.43 30.11 8.72
C ASN A 239 43.61 30.06 9.70
N HIS A 240 44.79 29.81 9.17
CA HIS A 240 46.04 30.00 9.89
C HIS A 240 46.52 31.40 9.53
N ASP A 241 46.04 32.40 10.27
CA ASP A 241 46.68 33.72 10.33
C ASP A 241 47.64 33.70 11.52
N GLU A 242 48.92 33.52 11.24
CA GLU A 242 50.07 34.12 11.97
C GLU A 242 51.23 34.31 10.99
#